data_AF-A0A0N5AMB5-F1
#
_entry.id   AF-A0A0N5AMB5-F1
#
_cell.length_a   1.000
_cell.length_b   1.000
_cell.length_c   1.000
_cell.angle_alpha   90.00
_cell.angle_beta   90.00
_cell.angle_gamma   90.00
#
_symmetry.space_group_name_H-M   'P 1'
#
loop_
_entity.id
_entity.type
_entity.pdbx_description
1 polymer ?
#
loop_
_entity_poly.entity_id
_entity_poly.type
_entity_poly.pdbx_seq_one_letter_code
_entity_poly.pdbx_strand_id
1 'polypeptide(L)'
;KLHFFVLFFILYNTASVKCPPWHPFQCPNGDCVPIKYLCDGSPDCGDGYDENKSMCTAATRPPVEETASFLNALLNAHGKDFFVLVFGEKGKNSLKEMGGVNKVAVAFSQSPTIQAFAAEMNLSEDEVNKMQEVMTSIASGSNANFSSNEAANFRFFAQKLQETGFFF
;
A
#
# COMPACT_ATOMS: atom_id res chain seq x y z
N LYS A 1 -39.10 -23.46 34.45
CA LYS A 1 -39.66 -22.07 34.44
C LYS A 1 -38.82 -21.24 33.49
N LEU A 2 -39.41 -20.85 32.37
CA LEU A 2 -38.84 -20.03 31.31
C LEU A 2 -39.28 -18.58 31.56
N HIS A 3 -38.37 -17.58 31.50
CA HIS A 3 -38.69 -16.16 31.25
C HIS A 3 -37.36 -15.43 30.94
N PHE A 4 -37.05 -15.16 29.67
CA PHE A 4 -37.36 -13.92 28.92
C PHE A 4 -36.47 -12.73 29.31
N PHE A 5 -35.38 -12.51 28.56
CA PHE A 5 -34.86 -11.18 28.31
C PHE A 5 -34.25 -11.16 26.90
N VAL A 6 -34.87 -10.37 26.03
CA VAL A 6 -34.53 -10.19 24.63
C VAL A 6 -33.93 -8.79 24.48
N LEU A 7 -32.95 -8.66 23.58
CA LEU A 7 -32.36 -7.43 23.01
C LEU A 7 -31.40 -6.62 23.88
N PHE A 8 -30.11 -6.66 23.53
CA PHE A 8 -29.46 -5.45 23.01
C PHE A 8 -28.36 -5.84 22.01
N PHE A 9 -28.56 -5.40 20.77
CA PHE A 9 -27.56 -5.30 19.72
C PHE A 9 -26.30 -4.62 20.26
N ILE A 10 -25.12 -5.21 20.08
CA ILE A 10 -24.02 -4.59 19.31
C ILE A 10 -23.19 -5.75 18.73
N LEU A 11 -23.57 -6.21 17.53
CA LEU A 11 -22.56 -6.75 16.62
C LEU A 11 -21.64 -5.58 16.31
N TYR A 12 -20.45 -5.56 16.93
CA TYR A 12 -19.38 -4.63 16.58
C TYR A 12 -18.93 -4.96 15.15
N ASN A 13 -19.69 -4.46 14.19
CA ASN A 13 -19.26 -4.39 12.81
C ASN A 13 -18.32 -3.19 12.76
N THR A 14 -17.03 -3.43 12.98
CA THR A 14 -15.99 -2.48 12.58
C THR A 14 -15.94 -2.52 11.05
N ALA A 15 -16.95 -1.94 10.41
CA ALA A 15 -16.87 -1.55 9.03
C ALA A 15 -15.81 -0.44 8.99
N SER A 16 -14.58 -0.81 8.63
CA SER A 16 -13.64 0.13 8.02
C SER A 16 -14.45 0.90 6.99
N VAL A 17 -14.65 2.20 7.20
CA VAL A 17 -15.34 3.07 6.25
C VAL A 17 -14.45 3.09 5.02
N LYS A 18 -14.68 2.15 4.10
CA LYS A 18 -13.97 2.10 2.85
C LYS A 18 -14.45 3.28 2.02
N CYS A 19 -13.56 4.23 1.81
CA CYS A 19 -13.80 5.34 0.92
C CYS A 19 -14.26 4.84 -0.47
N PRO A 20 -15.19 5.56 -1.11
CA PRO A 20 -15.69 5.14 -2.41
C PRO A 20 -14.59 5.28 -3.48
N PRO A 21 -14.67 4.51 -4.59
CA PRO A 21 -13.64 4.53 -5.63
C PRO A 21 -13.34 5.92 -6.23
N TRP A 22 -14.31 6.84 -6.22
CA TRP A 22 -14.13 8.20 -6.73
C TRP A 22 -13.46 9.16 -5.74
N HIS A 23 -13.48 8.86 -4.43
CA HIS A 23 -12.79 9.61 -3.37
C HIS A 23 -11.95 8.67 -2.51
N PRO A 24 -10.94 7.99 -3.07
CA PRO A 24 -10.36 6.82 -2.41
C PRO A 24 -9.43 7.17 -1.23
N PHE A 25 -9.06 8.45 -1.04
CA PHE A 25 -8.19 8.85 0.05
C PHE A 25 -9.00 9.20 1.30
N GLN A 26 -8.70 8.55 2.43
CA GLN A 26 -9.34 8.81 3.71
C GLN A 26 -8.50 9.78 4.57
N CYS A 27 -9.08 10.93 4.91
CA CYS A 27 -8.54 11.89 5.87
C CYS A 27 -8.54 11.31 7.30
N PRO A 28 -7.70 11.83 8.22
CA PRO A 28 -7.65 11.36 9.62
C PRO A 28 -8.98 11.51 10.38
N ASN A 29 -9.80 12.49 9.99
CA ASN A 29 -11.14 12.73 10.54
C ASN A 29 -12.21 11.77 9.96
N GLY A 30 -11.85 10.94 8.98
CA GLY A 30 -12.74 9.98 8.32
C GLY A 30 -13.35 10.45 7.01
N ASP A 31 -13.13 11.71 6.60
CA ASP A 31 -13.59 12.22 5.30
C ASP A 31 -12.86 11.55 4.14
N CYS A 32 -13.48 11.53 2.97
CA CYS A 32 -12.93 10.92 1.77
C CYS A 32 -12.76 11.98 0.68
N VAL A 33 -11.54 12.14 0.16
CA VAL A 33 -11.22 13.08 -0.92
C VAL A 33 -10.66 12.37 -2.17
N PRO A 34 -10.83 12.94 -3.37
CA PRO A 34 -10.12 12.47 -4.56
C PRO A 34 -8.60 12.58 -4.38
N ILE A 35 -7.83 11.65 -4.94
CA ILE A 35 -6.35 11.72 -4.95
C ILE A 35 -5.85 13.00 -5.63
N LYS A 36 -6.58 13.52 -6.63
CA LYS A 36 -6.22 14.78 -7.32
C LYS A 36 -6.27 16.02 -6.44
N TYR A 37 -6.88 15.93 -5.25
CA TYR A 37 -6.94 16.99 -4.25
C TYR A 37 -5.86 16.83 -3.18
N LEU A 38 -5.01 15.81 -3.29
CA LEU A 38 -3.81 15.75 -2.46
C LEU A 38 -2.81 16.78 -2.97
N CYS A 39 -2.50 17.78 -2.14
CA CYS A 39 -1.52 18.82 -2.42
C CYS A 39 -1.87 19.66 -3.66
N ASP A 40 -3.13 20.03 -3.76
CA ASP A 40 -3.60 20.91 -4.84
C ASP A 40 -3.53 22.41 -4.45
N GLY A 41 -3.09 22.70 -3.23
CA GLY A 41 -2.98 24.05 -2.67
C GLY A 41 -4.21 24.50 -1.89
N SER A 42 -5.22 23.64 -1.73
CA SER A 42 -6.44 23.87 -0.96
C SER A 42 -6.64 22.77 0.08
N PRO A 43 -7.00 23.10 1.34
CA PRO A 43 -7.33 22.08 2.33
C PRO A 43 -8.72 21.50 2.05
N ASP A 44 -8.76 20.22 1.62
CA ASP A 44 -9.99 19.44 1.43
C ASP A 44 -10.26 18.47 2.60
N CYS A 45 -9.25 18.06 3.36
CA CYS A 45 -9.46 17.45 4.67
C CYS A 45 -9.83 18.52 5.71
N GLY A 46 -10.62 18.15 6.73
CA GLY A 46 -11.07 19.10 7.77
C GLY A 46 -9.95 19.75 8.59
N ASP A 47 -8.76 19.12 8.64
CA ASP A 47 -7.53 19.61 9.24
C ASP A 47 -6.45 20.00 8.21
N GLY A 48 -6.76 19.96 6.92
CA GLY A 48 -5.81 20.19 5.82
C GLY A 48 -4.74 19.10 5.69
N TYR A 49 -4.98 17.90 6.23
CA TYR A 49 -4.00 16.81 6.21
C TYR A 49 -3.54 16.41 4.81
N ASP A 50 -4.42 16.51 3.82
CA ASP A 50 -4.18 16.32 2.39
C ASP A 50 -3.11 17.27 1.82
N GLU A 51 -2.91 18.44 2.44
CA GLU A 51 -1.89 19.43 2.06
C GLU A 51 -0.55 19.24 2.80
N ASN A 52 -0.45 18.23 3.66
CA ASN A 52 0.82 17.94 4.33
C ASN A 52 1.88 17.50 3.32
N LYS A 53 3.14 17.85 3.61
CA LYS A 53 4.29 17.49 2.77
C LYS A 53 4.34 15.99 2.44
N SER A 54 4.00 15.11 3.38
CA SER A 54 3.93 13.67 3.14
C SER A 54 2.87 13.28 2.12
N MET A 55 1.73 13.99 2.08
CA MET A 55 0.62 13.74 1.14
C MET A 55 0.92 14.33 -0.24
N CYS A 56 1.52 15.52 -0.32
CA CYS A 56 2.12 16.04 -1.55
C CYS A 56 3.07 15.06 -2.20
N THR A 57 3.84 14.40 -1.35
CA THR A 57 4.80 13.42 -1.78
C THR A 57 4.08 12.12 -2.23
N ALA A 58 3.01 11.71 -1.55
CA ALA A 58 2.14 10.60 -1.95
C ALA A 58 1.39 10.83 -3.27
N ALA A 59 1.00 12.07 -3.58
CA ALA A 59 0.32 12.45 -4.83
C ALA A 59 1.18 12.16 -6.08
N THR A 60 2.50 12.02 -5.90
CA THR A 60 3.44 11.67 -6.98
C THR A 60 3.60 10.17 -7.23
N ARG A 61 2.89 9.32 -6.46
CA ARG A 61 2.96 7.86 -6.65
C ARG A 61 2.31 7.44 -7.97
N PRO A 62 2.79 6.35 -8.60
CA PRO A 62 2.18 5.87 -9.82
C PRO A 62 0.69 5.52 -9.62
N PRO A 63 -0.18 5.81 -10.61
CA PRO A 63 -1.58 5.40 -10.60
C PRO A 63 -1.76 3.89 -10.35
N VAL A 64 -2.96 3.49 -9.90
CA VAL A 64 -3.26 2.08 -9.57
C VAL A 64 -3.11 1.20 -10.81
N GLU A 65 -3.59 1.64 -11.96
CA GLU A 65 -3.54 0.91 -13.22
C GLU A 65 -2.10 0.69 -13.69
N GLU A 66 -1.25 1.73 -13.57
CA GLU A 66 0.17 1.64 -13.90
C GLU A 66 0.91 0.71 -12.94
N THR A 67 0.64 0.84 -11.65
CA THR A 67 1.22 -0.02 -10.60
C THR A 67 0.82 -1.47 -10.80
N ALA A 68 -0.46 -1.76 -11.06
CA ALA A 68 -0.94 -3.11 -11.31
C ALA A 68 -0.32 -3.70 -12.59
N SER A 69 -0.22 -2.90 -13.66
CA SER A 69 0.42 -3.32 -14.91
C SER A 69 1.89 -3.66 -14.70
N PHE A 70 2.59 -2.84 -13.92
CA PHE A 70 3.98 -3.06 -13.56
C PHE A 70 4.17 -4.35 -12.74
N LEU A 71 3.38 -4.56 -11.69
CA LEU A 71 3.46 -5.78 -10.86
C LEU A 71 3.17 -7.05 -11.68
N ASN A 72 2.17 -6.99 -12.58
CA ASN A 72 1.88 -8.11 -13.49
C ASN A 72 3.03 -8.36 -14.47
N ALA A 73 3.65 -7.32 -15.02
CA ALA A 73 4.80 -7.47 -15.90
C ALA A 73 5.97 -8.19 -15.21
N LEU A 74 6.24 -7.86 -13.94
CA LEU A 74 7.27 -8.54 -13.14
C LEU A 74 6.93 -10.01 -12.89
N LEU A 75 5.69 -10.33 -12.51
CA LEU A 75 5.25 -11.71 -12.29
C LEU A 75 5.30 -12.54 -13.58
N ASN A 76 4.98 -11.93 -14.73
CA ASN A 76 5.05 -12.60 -16.02
C ASN A 76 6.50 -12.86 -16.47
N ALA A 77 7.42 -11.94 -16.14
CA ALA A 77 8.83 -12.06 -16.52
C ALA A 77 9.61 -13.02 -15.61
N HIS A 78 9.35 -13.00 -14.30
CA HIS A 78 10.18 -13.66 -13.29
C HIS A 78 9.44 -14.78 -12.52
N GLY A 79 8.17 -14.99 -12.82
CA GLY A 79 7.35 -16.04 -12.24
C GLY A 79 6.49 -15.58 -11.05
N LYS A 80 5.53 -16.44 -10.69
CA LYS A 80 4.50 -16.14 -9.69
C LYS A 80 5.03 -15.89 -8.27
N ASP A 81 6.24 -16.33 -7.95
CA ASP A 81 6.83 -16.22 -6.61
C ASP A 81 7.88 -15.10 -6.51
N PHE A 82 7.97 -14.24 -7.52
CA PHE A 82 8.95 -13.15 -7.60
C PHE A 82 8.96 -12.25 -6.35
N PHE A 83 7.79 -11.92 -5.81
CA PHE A 83 7.67 -11.01 -4.68
C PHE A 83 7.96 -11.63 -3.31
N VAL A 84 8.37 -12.90 -3.25
CA VAL A 84 8.78 -13.54 -1.98
C VAL A 84 10.01 -12.88 -1.38
N LEU A 85 10.90 -12.35 -2.22
CA LEU A 85 12.07 -11.62 -1.76
C LEU A 85 11.70 -10.33 -1.01
N VAL A 86 10.57 -9.72 -1.37
CA VAL A 86 10.09 -8.45 -0.81
C VAL A 86 9.15 -8.67 0.38
N PHE A 87 8.14 -9.54 0.23
CA PHE A 87 7.08 -9.73 1.24
C PHE A 87 7.12 -11.08 1.95
N GLY A 88 8.17 -11.88 1.76
CA GLY A 88 8.26 -13.21 2.34
C GLY A 88 7.21 -14.18 1.79
N GLU A 89 6.73 -15.11 2.61
CA GLU A 89 5.78 -16.16 2.21
C GLU A 89 4.49 -15.60 1.60
N LYS A 90 4.01 -14.43 2.08
CA LYS A 90 2.83 -13.75 1.56
C LYS A 90 2.97 -13.27 0.11
N GLY A 91 4.22 -13.12 -0.34
CA GLY A 91 4.57 -12.76 -1.71
C GLY A 91 4.35 -13.88 -2.74
N LYS A 92 4.09 -15.12 -2.29
CA LYS A 92 3.92 -16.30 -3.16
C LYS A 92 2.67 -16.22 -4.02
N ASN A 93 2.67 -17.03 -5.09
CA ASN A 93 1.53 -17.28 -5.95
C ASN A 93 0.84 -16.00 -6.44
N SER A 94 1.62 -15.05 -6.94
CA SER A 94 1.16 -13.76 -7.46
C SER A 94 0.42 -12.93 -6.40
N LEU A 95 1.01 -12.83 -5.20
CA LEU A 95 0.51 -12.02 -4.09
C LEU A 95 -0.86 -12.48 -3.56
N LYS A 96 -1.22 -13.75 -3.76
CA LYS A 96 -2.58 -14.25 -3.47
C LYS A 96 -2.97 -14.07 -2.00
N GLU A 97 -2.05 -14.30 -1.08
CA GLU A 97 -2.29 -14.13 0.37
C GLU A 97 -2.44 -12.65 0.77
N MET A 98 -1.90 -11.75 -0.04
CA MET A 98 -2.05 -10.29 0.11
C MET A 98 -3.30 -9.76 -0.62
N GLY A 99 -4.18 -10.64 -1.10
CA GLY A 99 -5.38 -10.25 -1.85
C GLY A 99 -5.16 -10.03 -3.35
N GLY A 100 -4.01 -10.43 -3.88
CA GLY A 100 -3.66 -10.38 -5.30
C GLY A 100 -3.12 -9.01 -5.75
N VAL A 101 -2.65 -8.98 -7.00
CA VAL A 101 -1.97 -7.82 -7.60
C VAL A 101 -2.77 -6.54 -7.49
N ASN A 102 -4.08 -6.58 -7.75
CA ASN A 102 -4.90 -5.37 -7.71
C ASN A 102 -4.99 -4.77 -6.30
N LYS A 103 -5.13 -5.62 -5.27
CA LYS A 103 -5.18 -5.13 -3.88
C LYS A 103 -3.85 -4.50 -3.47
N VAL A 104 -2.74 -5.16 -3.83
CA VAL A 104 -1.39 -4.66 -3.55
C VAL A 104 -1.09 -3.38 -4.31
N ALA A 105 -1.50 -3.27 -5.57
CA ALA A 105 -1.34 -2.06 -6.37
C ALA A 105 -2.11 -0.87 -5.78
N VAL A 106 -3.38 -1.08 -5.40
CA VAL A 106 -4.18 -0.08 -4.67
C VAL A 106 -3.46 0.34 -3.40
N ALA A 107 -2.98 -0.61 -2.61
CA ALA A 107 -2.28 -0.31 -1.37
C ALA A 107 -0.98 0.46 -1.61
N PHE A 108 -0.17 0.13 -2.62
CA PHE A 108 1.04 0.89 -2.95
C PHE A 108 0.75 2.32 -3.41
N SER A 109 -0.26 2.52 -4.24
CA SER A 109 -0.62 3.86 -4.73
C SER A 109 -1.27 4.73 -3.65
N GLN A 110 -2.06 4.13 -2.76
CA GLN A 110 -2.96 4.89 -1.87
C GLN A 110 -2.53 4.89 -0.39
N SER A 111 -1.68 3.96 0.06
CA SER A 111 -1.30 3.91 1.47
C SER A 111 -0.39 5.10 1.82
N PRO A 112 -0.67 5.86 2.89
CA PRO A 112 0.11 7.04 3.25
C PRO A 112 1.54 6.68 3.63
N THR A 113 1.73 5.56 4.34
CA THR A 113 3.02 5.07 4.84
C THR A 113 3.19 3.57 4.64
N ILE A 114 4.42 3.09 4.77
CA ILE A 114 4.73 1.65 4.81
C ILE A 114 3.96 0.91 5.92
N GLN A 115 3.70 1.54 7.06
CA GLN A 115 2.95 0.92 8.17
C GLN A 115 1.45 0.79 7.82
N ALA A 116 0.88 1.78 7.14
CA ALA A 116 -0.51 1.69 6.68
C ALA A 116 -0.67 0.59 5.61
N PHE A 117 0.28 0.51 4.68
CA PHE A 117 0.35 -0.58 3.71
C PHE A 117 0.45 -1.95 4.41
N ALA A 118 1.35 -2.05 5.40
CA ALA A 118 1.58 -3.27 6.15
C ALA A 118 0.33 -3.74 6.89
N ALA A 119 -0.39 -2.82 7.53
CA ALA A 119 -1.65 -3.11 8.20
C ALA A 119 -2.70 -3.66 7.21
N GLU A 120 -2.84 -3.04 6.04
CA GLU A 120 -3.79 -3.48 5.01
C GLU A 120 -3.44 -4.85 4.39
N MET A 121 -2.13 -5.14 4.30
CA MET A 121 -1.58 -6.41 3.80
C MET A 121 -1.41 -7.48 4.89
N ASN A 122 -1.75 -7.15 6.14
CA ASN A 122 -1.57 -8.02 7.30
C ASN A 122 -0.12 -8.56 7.41
N LEU A 123 0.85 -7.65 7.32
CA LEU A 123 2.28 -7.92 7.53
C LEU A 123 2.66 -7.72 9.00
N SER A 124 3.50 -8.62 9.50
CA SER A 124 4.17 -8.48 10.80
C SER A 124 5.27 -7.42 10.76
N GLU A 125 5.67 -6.92 11.92
CA GLU A 125 6.74 -5.92 12.03
C GLU A 125 8.06 -6.39 11.40
N ASP A 126 8.41 -7.66 11.59
CA ASP A 126 9.60 -8.26 10.97
C ASP A 126 9.51 -8.30 9.43
N GLU A 127 8.33 -8.61 8.89
CA GLU A 127 8.08 -8.58 7.43
C GLU A 127 8.19 -7.15 6.88
N VAL A 128 7.72 -6.15 7.63
CA VAL A 128 7.84 -4.73 7.27
C VAL A 128 9.29 -4.28 7.27
N ASN A 129 10.05 -4.62 8.31
CA ASN A 129 11.47 -4.27 8.42
C ASN A 129 12.27 -4.88 7.27
N LYS A 130 12.01 -6.16 6.96
CA LYS A 130 12.63 -6.85 5.81
C LYS A 130 12.26 -6.19 4.49
N MET A 131 10.98 -5.86 4.29
CA MET A 131 10.53 -5.16 3.08
C MET A 131 11.26 -3.81 2.92
N GLN A 132 11.38 -3.05 4.00
CA GLN A 132 12.07 -1.76 4.00
C GLN A 132 13.57 -1.90 3.69
N GLU A 133 14.24 -2.91 4.24
CA GLU A 133 15.64 -3.21 3.95
C GLU A 133 15.86 -3.54 2.47
N VAL A 134 15.01 -4.42 1.92
CA VAL A 134 15.08 -4.84 0.52
C VAL A 134 14.81 -3.67 -0.42
N MET A 135 13.75 -2.89 -0.17
CA MET A 135 13.40 -1.72 -0.98
C MET A 135 14.51 -0.65 -0.95
N THR A 136 15.07 -0.37 0.23
CA THR A 136 16.20 0.58 0.40
C THR A 136 17.45 0.11 -0.35
N SER A 137 17.78 -1.18 -0.23
CA SER A 137 18.93 -1.78 -0.90
C SER A 137 18.80 -1.69 -2.42
N ILE A 138 17.63 -1.99 -2.95
CA ILE A 138 17.35 -1.93 -4.40
C ILE A 138 17.37 -0.49 -4.90
N ALA A 139 16.77 0.44 -4.17
CA ALA A 139 16.71 1.84 -4.57
C ALA A 139 18.10 2.51 -4.59
N SER A 140 18.97 2.14 -3.63
CA SER A 140 20.38 2.56 -3.58
C SER A 140 21.27 1.86 -4.62
N GLY A 141 20.78 0.79 -5.25
CA GLY A 141 21.48 0.08 -6.33
C GLY A 141 22.26 -1.14 -5.91
N SER A 142 22.06 -1.62 -4.69
CA SER A 142 22.45 -2.96 -4.29
C SER A 142 21.45 -3.97 -4.82
N ASN A 143 21.91 -5.20 -5.04
CA ASN A 143 21.06 -6.25 -5.59
C ASN A 143 20.15 -6.93 -4.54
N ALA A 144 20.29 -6.68 -3.23
CA ALA A 144 19.38 -7.19 -2.19
C ALA A 144 18.90 -8.66 -2.37
N ASN A 145 19.81 -9.56 -2.77
CA ASN A 145 19.57 -10.97 -3.14
C ASN A 145 18.77 -11.25 -4.44
N PHE A 146 18.45 -10.24 -5.23
CA PHE A 146 18.00 -10.37 -6.62
C PHE A 146 19.19 -10.59 -7.57
N SER A 147 18.94 -11.19 -8.74
CA SER A 147 19.88 -11.08 -9.86
C SER A 147 19.96 -9.64 -10.36
N SER A 148 21.06 -9.29 -11.05
CA SER A 148 21.24 -7.93 -11.58
C SER A 148 20.11 -7.48 -12.50
N ASN A 149 19.48 -8.40 -13.23
CA ASN A 149 18.36 -8.09 -14.13
C ASN A 149 17.04 -7.89 -13.38
N GLU A 150 16.81 -8.67 -12.33
CA GLU A 150 15.62 -8.53 -11.49
C GLU A 150 15.68 -7.25 -10.64
N ALA A 151 16.85 -6.97 -10.06
CA ALA A 151 17.10 -5.75 -9.30
C ALA A 151 16.88 -4.50 -10.17
N ALA A 152 17.38 -4.51 -11.42
CA ALA A 152 17.22 -3.38 -12.34
C ALA A 152 15.75 -3.07 -12.66
N ASN A 153 14.93 -4.11 -12.89
CA ASN A 153 13.50 -3.95 -13.20
C ASN A 153 12.71 -3.40 -12.01
N PHE A 154 13.09 -3.78 -10.78
CA PHE A 154 12.40 -3.33 -9.57
C PHE A 154 12.94 -2.00 -9.02
N ARG A 155 14.17 -1.62 -9.40
CA ARG A 155 14.86 -0.41 -8.93
C ARG A 155 14.08 0.87 -9.18
N PHE A 156 13.56 1.05 -10.38
CA PHE A 156 12.81 2.27 -10.70
C PHE A 156 11.58 2.44 -9.80
N PHE A 157 10.85 1.35 -9.54
CA PHE A 157 9.69 1.37 -8.65
C PHE A 157 10.07 1.66 -7.20
N ALA A 158 11.12 1.00 -6.69
CA ALA A 158 11.61 1.25 -5.35
C ALA A 158 12.08 2.70 -5.17
N GLN A 159 12.78 3.27 -6.15
CA GLN A 159 13.20 4.68 -6.15
C GLN A 159 12.02 5.64 -6.15
N LYS A 160 10.98 5.37 -6.95
CA LYS A 160 9.77 6.18 -6.95
C LYS A 160 9.07 6.17 -5.60
N LEU A 161 8.90 5.00 -5.00
CA LEU A 161 8.33 4.88 -3.65
C LEU A 161 9.23 5.58 -2.60
N GLN A 162 10.55 5.49 -2.75
CA GLN A 162 11.53 6.13 -1.88
C GLN A 162 11.43 7.66 -1.95
N GLU A 163 11.45 8.23 -3.15
CA GLU A 163 11.19 9.66 -3.41
C GLU A 163 9.87 10.10 -2.77
N THR A 164 8.90 9.19 -2.68
CA THR A 164 7.61 9.50 -2.07
C THR A 164 7.58 9.49 -0.53
N GLY A 165 8.72 9.29 0.14
CA GLY A 165 8.75 9.17 1.61
C GLY A 165 8.02 7.94 2.14
N PHE A 166 7.68 6.97 1.28
CA PHE A 166 6.85 5.82 1.66
C PHE A 166 7.52 4.96 2.74
N PHE A 167 8.85 4.85 2.73
CA PHE A 167 9.62 3.98 3.62
C PHE A 167 10.88 4.63 4.22
N PHE A 168 10.80 5.93 4.55
CA PHE A 168 11.87 6.70 5.20
C PHE A 168 11.49 7.19 6.59
#